data_AF-A0A2N0ZP05-F1
#
_entry.id   AF-A0A2N0ZP05-F1
#
_cell.length_a   1.000
_cell.length_b   1.000
_cell.length_c   1.000
_cell.angle_alpha   90.00
_cell.angle_beta   90.00
_cell.angle_gamma   90.00
#
_symmetry.space_group_name_H-M   'P 1'
#
loop_
_entity.id
_entity.type
_entity.pdbx_description
1 polymer ?
#
loop_
_entity_poly.entity_id
_entity_poly.type
_entity_poly.pdbx_seq_one_letter_code
_entity_poly.pdbx_strand_id
1 'polypeptide(L)' 'MAKKAANELVGHLPKNLNIKGLLLGMESSESPSLDTISYIVGFVEKNVMADDLYNYYCTSMSDKPNSFRLRAMYAEE' A
#
# COMPACT_ATOMS: atom_id res chain seq x y z
N MET A 1 1.30 5.68 -12.50
CA MET A 1 2.30 5.58 -11.41
C MET A 1 1.84 4.64 -10.30
N ALA A 2 0.60 4.77 -9.80
CA ALA A 2 0.00 3.90 -8.79
C ALA A 2 0.20 2.39 -9.01
N LYS A 3 -0.17 1.85 -10.19
CA LYS A 3 0.00 0.41 -10.48
C LYS A 3 1.45 -0.06 -10.37
N LYS A 4 2.38 0.73 -10.90
CA LYS A 4 3.82 0.42 -10.84
C LYS A 4 4.31 0.41 -9.39
N ALA A 5 3.97 1.44 -8.62
CA ALA A 5 4.32 1.53 -7.21
C ALA A 5 3.74 0.36 -6.38
N ALA A 6 2.52 -0.08 -6.68
CA ALA A 6 1.90 -1.21 -5.99
C ALA A 6 2.62 -2.54 -6.29
N ASN A 7 3.00 -2.76 -7.55
CA ASN A 7 3.81 -3.92 -7.93
C ASN A 7 5.20 -3.91 -7.28
N GLU A 8 5.87 -2.76 -7.26
CA GLU A 8 7.17 -2.59 -6.60
C GLU A 8 7.06 -2.87 -5.10
N LEU A 9 6.06 -2.30 -4.43
CA LEU A 9 5.83 -2.52 -3.01
C LEU A 9 5.65 -4.01 -2.68
N VAL A 10 4.74 -4.69 -3.39
CA VAL A 10 4.50 -6.13 -3.20
C VAL A 10 5.76 -6.95 -3.49
N GLY A 11 6.55 -6.57 -4.50
CA GLY A 11 7.82 -7.23 -4.80
C GLY A 11 8.87 -7.10 -3.68
N HIS A 12 8.75 -6.08 -2.82
CA HIS A 12 9.62 -5.88 -1.66
C HIS A 12 9.09 -6.52 -0.37
N LEU A 13 7.83 -6.97 -0.34
CA LEU A 13 7.29 -7.66 0.81
C LEU A 13 7.88 -9.08 0.90
N PRO A 14 8.40 -9.50 2.07
CA PRO A 14 8.92 -10.84 2.24
C PRO A 14 7.84 -11.89 1.99
N LYS A 15 8.19 -12.91 1.19
CA LYS A 15 7.32 -14.07 0.97
C LYS A 15 7.34 -14.90 2.25
N ASN A 16 6.17 -15.22 2.80
CA ASN A 16 5.94 -16.04 4.00
C ASN A 16 6.03 -15.32 5.35
N LEU A 17 5.80 -14.00 5.41
CA LEU A 17 5.59 -13.32 6.68
C LEU A 17 4.18 -13.57 7.22
N ASN A 18 4.10 -13.97 8.49
CA ASN A 18 2.85 -14.01 9.24
C ASN A 18 2.52 -12.59 9.73
N ILE A 19 2.02 -11.77 8.81
CA ILE A 19 1.69 -10.37 9.09
C ILE A 19 0.35 -10.31 9.85
N LYS A 20 0.36 -9.69 11.03
CA LYS A 20 -0.85 -9.43 11.82
C LYS A 20 -1.44 -8.04 11.58
N GLY A 21 -0.61 -7.09 11.18
CA GLY A 21 -1.04 -5.72 10.89
C GLY A 21 -0.29 -5.11 9.73
N LEU A 22 -0.99 -4.36 8.90
CA LEU A 22 -0.44 -3.63 7.77
C LEU A 22 -0.97 -2.20 7.75
N LEU A 23 -0.05 -1.24 7.74
CA LEU A 23 -0.31 0.16 7.46
C LEU A 23 0.23 0.51 6.08
N LEU A 24 -0.65 0.97 5.20
CA LEU A 24 -0.31 1.40 3.85
C LEU A 24 -0.51 2.91 3.68
N GLY A 25 0.59 3.63 3.46
CA GLY A 25 0.61 5.06 3.21
C GLY A 25 0.74 5.37 1.72
N MET A 26 -0.15 6.24 1.22
CA MET A 26 -0.15 6.74 -0.16
C MET A 26 0.15 8.23 -0.18
N GLU A 27 1.28 8.61 -0.77
CA GLU A 27 1.71 10.01 -0.89
C GLU A 27 1.67 10.42 -2.37
N SER A 28 0.97 11.51 -2.71
CA SER A 28 0.74 11.94 -4.09
C SER A 28 0.70 13.46 -4.23
N SER A 29 1.04 14.00 -5.40
CA SER A 29 0.89 15.44 -5.69
C SER A 29 -0.55 15.91 -5.87
N GLU A 30 -1.45 14.96 -6.08
CA GLU A 30 -2.88 15.15 -6.23
C GLU A 30 -3.62 14.12 -5.39
N SER A 31 -4.82 14.46 -4.93
CA SER A 31 -5.66 13.50 -4.21
C SER A 31 -5.93 12.29 -5.12
N PRO A 32 -5.54 11.07 -4.74
CA PRO A 32 -5.82 9.89 -5.53
C PRO A 32 -7.34 9.69 -5.67
N SER A 33 -7.79 9.21 -6.83
CA SER A 33 -9.18 8.82 -7.00
C SER A 33 -9.52 7.59 -6.14
N LEU A 34 -10.80 7.44 -5.79
CA LEU A 34 -11.27 6.28 -5.04
C LEU A 34 -10.96 4.96 -5.76
N ASP A 35 -11.06 4.94 -7.09
CA ASP A 35 -10.71 3.76 -7.90
C ASP A 35 -9.23 3.41 -7.79
N THR A 36 -8.36 4.43 -7.74
CA THR A 36 -6.92 4.24 -7.57
C THR A 36 -6.62 3.66 -6.19
N ILE A 37 -7.24 4.22 -5.15
CA ILE A 37 -7.08 3.74 -3.76
C ILE A 37 -7.57 2.29 -3.67
N SER A 38 -8.80 2.01 -4.12
CA SER A 38 -9.41 0.68 -4.10
C SER A 38 -8.58 -0.35 -4.84
N TYR A 39 -8.03 0.01 -6.01
CA TYR A 39 -7.13 -0.86 -6.75
C TYR A 39 -5.87 -1.20 -5.95
N ILE A 40 -5.21 -0.21 -5.36
CA ILE A 40 -3.96 -0.43 -4.62
C ILE A 40 -4.21 -1.29 -3.39
N VAL A 41 -5.25 -0.95 -2.61
CA VAL A 41 -5.64 -1.69 -1.41
C VAL A 41 -5.89 -3.16 -1.76
N GLY A 42 -6.81 -3.43 -2.69
CA GLY A 42 -7.14 -4.79 -3.06
C GLY A 42 -5.98 -5.54 -3.72
N PHE A 43 -5.05 -4.84 -4.41
CA PHE A 43 -3.86 -5.46 -4.96
C PHE A 43 -2.87 -5.87 -3.87
N VAL A 44 -2.63 -5.02 -2.87
CA VAL A 44 -1.71 -5.33 -1.76
C VAL A 44 -2.29 -6.44 -0.88
N GLU A 45 -3.56 -6.34 -0.47
CA GLU A 45 -4.22 -7.36 0.35
C GLU A 45 -4.18 -8.76 -0.29
N LYS A 46 -4.44 -8.86 -1.60
CA LYS A 46 -4.38 -10.14 -2.32
C LYS A 46 -2.99 -10.79 -2.29
N ASN A 47 -1.94 -10.01 -2.09
CA ASN A 47 -0.56 -10.51 -2.06
C ASN A 47 -0.02 -10.66 -0.63
N VAL A 48 -0.70 -10.10 0.37
CA VAL A 48 -0.39 -10.26 1.79
C VAL A 48 -1.38 -11.27 2.37
N MET A 49 -1.05 -12.56 2.29
CA MET A 49 -1.89 -13.65 2.78
C MET A 49 -1.91 -13.66 4.32
N ALA A 50 -3.01 -13.20 4.93
CA ALA A 50 -3.25 -13.36 6.36
C ALA A 50 -4.76 -13.35 6.67
N ASP A 51 -5.23 -14.37 7.39
CA ASP A 51 -6.66 -14.55 7.70
C ASP A 51 -7.21 -13.51 8.71
N ASP A 52 -6.34 -12.94 9.55
CA ASP A 52 -6.68 -11.96 10.60
C ASP A 52 -5.85 -10.67 10.47
N LEU A 53 -5.73 -10.14 9.25
CA LEU A 53 -4.91 -8.96 8.98
C LEU A 53 -5.61 -7.66 9.39
N TYR A 54 -5.05 -6.92 10.36
CA TYR A 54 -5.48 -5.55 10.65
C TYR A 54 -4.92 -4.58 9.63
N ASN A 55 -5.79 -4.05 8.76
CA ASN A 55 -5.41 -3.12 7.71
C ASN A 55 -5.76 -1.67 8.03
N TYR A 56 -4.78 -0.79 7.84
CA TYR A 56 -4.93 0.66 7.93
C TYR A 56 -4.41 1.33 6.67
N TYR A 57 -5.13 2.34 6.19
CA TYR A 57 -4.76 3.10 5.01
C TYR A 57 -4.73 4.58 5.35
N CYS A 58 -3.70 5.27 4.87
CA CYS A 58 -3.63 6.72 4.95
C CYS A 58 -3.20 7.31 3.61
N THR A 59 -3.69 8.51 3.35
CA THR A 59 -3.29 9.31 2.20
C THR A 59 -2.66 10.61 2.69
N SER A 60 -1.64 11.08 1.99
CA SER A 60 -1.04 12.38 2.21
C SER A 60 -0.77 13.07 0.87
N MET A 61 -0.79 14.40 0.88
CA MET A 61 -0.37 15.20 -0.27
C MET A 61 1.11 15.57 -0.16
N SER A 62 1.77 15.68 -1.31
CA SER A 62 3.15 16.12 -1.42
C SER A 62 3.28 17.27 -2.41
N ASP A 63 4.12 18.25 -2.09
CA ASP A 63 4.40 19.37 -3.00
C ASP A 63 5.29 18.96 -4.20
N LYS A 64 5.73 17.70 -4.28
CA LYS A 64 6.54 17.19 -5.39
C LYS A 64 5.66 16.93 -6.61
N PRO A 65 5.81 17.67 -7.71
CA PRO A 65 4.93 17.54 -8.87
C PRO A 65 5.05 16.15 -9.51
N ASN A 66 3.93 15.63 -10.03
CA ASN A 66 3.84 14.34 -10.73
C ASN A 66 4.45 13.19 -9.92
N SER A 67 4.24 13.18 -8.60
CA SER A 67 4.79 12.13 -7.73
C SER A 67 3.68 11.24 -7.17
N PHE A 68 3.99 9.95 -7.06
CA PHE A 68 3.16 8.98 -6.37
C PHE A 68 4.07 7.97 -5.67
N ARG A 69 3.87 7.75 -4.38
CA ARG A 69 4.69 6.89 -3.54
C ARG A 69 3.81 6.02 -2.67
N LEU A 70 4.23 4.77 -2.49
CA LEU A 70 3.64 3.86 -1.51
C LEU A 70 4.67 3.51 -0.46
N ARG A 71 4.21 3.43 0.78
CA ARG A 71 4.99 2.96 1.92
C ARG A 71 4.14 1.95 2.67
N ALA A 72 4.73 0.83 3.04
CA ALA A 72 4.10 -0.12 3.94
C ALA A 72 4.91 -0.19 5.24
N MET A 73 4.19 -0.28 6.35
CA MET A 73 4.72 -0.75 7.62
C MET A 73 3.88 -1.95 8.03
N TYR A 74 4.52 -2.98 8.56
CA TYR A 74 3.82 -4.18 8.97
C TYR A 74 4.29 -4.62 10.34
N ALA A 75 3.41 -5.32 11.05
CA ALA A 75 3.68 -5.97 12.32
C ALA A 75 3.61 -7.48 12.12
N GLU A 76 4.65 -8.17 12.58
CA GLU A 76 4.73 -9.63 12.62
C GLU A 76 4.16 -10.14 13.96
N GLU A 77 3.81 -11.43 14.01
CA GLU A 77 3.50 -12.14 15.27
C GLU A 77 4.76 -12.46 16.08
#